data_AF-A0A016U2H3-F1
#
_entry.id   AF-A0A016U2H3-F1
#
_cell.length_a   1.000
_cell.length_b   1.000
_cell.length_c   1.000
_cell.angle_alpha   90.00
_cell.angle_beta   90.00
_cell.angle_gamma   90.00
#
_symmetry.space_group_name_H-M   'P 1'
#
loop_
_entity.id
_entity.type
_entity.pdbx_description
1 polymer ?
#
loop_
_entity_poly.entity_id
_entity_poly.type
_entity_poly.pdbx_seq_one_letter_code
_entity_poly.pdbx_strand_id
1 'polypeptide(L)'
;MIVKSKLTVATPQEPMHTTVLRKCLEFHKDDPERAAFFSTSDKTNAVTFKQVYDYSLNLASWLMENDFKKGDVVLISLRNSWHFPVACLGAWSAGLIVSPASTLFTEYELRYQLEDSTAKLIITEELLLSKMKKANGTGARIICVSEQKHANVDDFVAIVTRHRPVPVMPVYIDLAEDLMFLAYSSGTTGAPKGVMLTHGNFAYSFRGHIRKYAEIYSAQGVDGYVPPLHSIAFLPFYHAMGLFK
;
A
#
# COMPACT_ATOMS: atom_id res chain seq x y z
N MET A 1 -26.94 -7.63 15.56
CA MET A 1 -27.03 -6.37 16.33
C MET A 1 -26.93 -5.22 15.34
N ILE A 2 -27.93 -4.33 15.28
CA ILE A 2 -27.91 -3.15 14.38
C ILE A 2 -27.75 -1.91 15.25
N VAL A 3 -26.64 -1.20 15.11
CA VAL A 3 -26.41 0.06 15.81
C VAL A 3 -26.98 1.20 14.95
N LYS A 4 -28.06 1.84 15.40
CA LYS A 4 -28.59 3.06 14.76
C LYS A 4 -27.79 4.25 15.25
N SER A 5 -26.91 4.78 14.42
CA SER A 5 -26.11 5.97 14.71
C SER A 5 -26.62 7.18 13.91
N LYS A 6 -26.49 8.37 14.49
CA LYS A 6 -26.67 9.64 13.75
C LYS A 6 -25.43 10.01 12.92
N LEU A 7 -24.31 9.30 13.09
CA LEU A 7 -23.13 9.45 12.24
C LEU A 7 -23.38 8.82 10.87
N THR A 8 -23.40 9.67 9.85
CA THR A 8 -23.55 9.29 8.43
C THR A 8 -22.24 9.52 7.67
N VAL A 9 -21.53 8.47 7.29
CA VAL A 9 -20.36 8.61 6.41
C VAL A 9 -20.83 8.54 4.97
N ALA A 10 -20.45 9.52 4.15
CA ALA A 10 -20.82 9.52 2.73
C ALA A 10 -20.24 8.29 2.02
N THR A 11 -21.08 7.60 1.25
CA THR A 11 -20.70 6.41 0.49
C THR A 11 -19.53 6.73 -0.47
N PRO A 12 -18.40 5.99 -0.37
CA PRO A 12 -17.32 6.03 -1.36
C PRO A 12 -17.84 5.84 -2.78
N GLN A 13 -17.37 6.66 -3.71
CA GLN A 13 -17.72 6.59 -5.14
C GLN A 13 -16.54 6.18 -6.01
N GLU A 14 -15.34 6.16 -5.45
CA GLU A 14 -14.10 5.80 -6.13
C GLU A 14 -13.16 5.04 -5.19
N PRO A 15 -12.20 4.25 -5.71
CA PRO A 15 -11.18 3.62 -4.89
C PRO A 15 -10.28 4.64 -4.20
N MET A 16 -9.81 4.31 -3.00
CA MET A 16 -8.98 5.20 -2.19
C MET A 16 -7.67 5.61 -2.91
N HIS A 17 -7.03 4.68 -3.63
CA HIS A 17 -5.81 4.97 -4.36
C HIS A 17 -6.02 6.03 -5.46
N THR A 18 -7.18 6.07 -6.11
CA THR A 18 -7.55 7.11 -7.08
C THR A 18 -7.63 8.49 -6.42
N THR A 19 -8.31 8.59 -5.27
CA THR A 19 -8.35 9.81 -4.47
C THR A 19 -6.94 10.26 -4.05
N VAL A 20 -6.10 9.34 -3.56
CA VAL A 20 -4.74 9.66 -3.10
C VAL A 20 -3.87 10.15 -4.24
N LEU A 21 -3.85 9.45 -5.37
CA LEU A 21 -3.06 9.84 -6.54
C LEU A 21 -3.50 11.21 -7.07
N ARG A 22 -4.81 11.48 -7.13
CA ARG A 22 -5.32 12.81 -7.48
C ARG A 22 -4.85 13.89 -6.49
N LYS A 23 -4.88 13.60 -5.18
CA LYS A 23 -4.37 14.51 -4.14
C LYS A 23 -2.87 14.76 -4.26
N CYS A 24 -2.08 13.77 -4.67
CA CYS A 24 -0.67 13.96 -4.98
C CYS A 24 -0.46 15.02 -6.09
N LEU A 25 -1.28 14.99 -7.14
CA LEU A 25 -1.22 16.01 -8.20
C LEU A 25 -1.67 17.39 -7.72
N GLU A 26 -2.69 17.46 -6.87
CA GLU A 26 -3.14 18.73 -6.25
C GLU A 26 -2.00 19.34 -5.42
N PHE A 27 -1.38 18.57 -4.52
CA PHE A 27 -0.26 19.05 -3.72
C PHE A 27 0.97 19.45 -4.54
N HIS A 28 1.24 18.74 -5.63
CA HIS A 28 2.32 19.09 -6.55
C HIS A 28 2.06 20.41 -7.30
N LYS A 29 0.80 20.71 -7.65
CA LYS A 29 0.44 22.00 -8.26
C LYS A 29 0.68 23.16 -7.31
N ASP A 30 0.41 22.95 -6.02
CA ASP A 30 0.63 23.98 -4.99
C ASP A 30 2.11 24.19 -4.69
N ASP A 31 2.90 23.11 -4.62
CA ASP A 31 4.35 23.14 -4.40
C ASP A 31 5.02 21.95 -5.12
N PRO A 32 5.73 22.19 -6.24
CA PRO A 32 6.32 21.13 -7.05
C PRO A 32 7.35 20.25 -6.32
N GLU A 33 8.08 20.84 -5.38
CA GLU A 33 9.18 20.19 -4.64
C GLU A 33 8.71 19.60 -3.30
N ARG A 34 7.40 19.66 -3.03
CA ARG A 34 6.83 19.19 -1.77
C ARG A 34 7.09 17.70 -1.55
N ALA A 35 7.89 17.40 -0.54
CA ALA A 35 8.12 16.03 -0.09
C ALA A 35 6.82 15.41 0.46
N ALA A 36 6.48 14.21 -0.02
CA ALA A 36 5.41 13.38 0.53
C ALA A 36 5.92 12.51 1.67
N PHE A 37 7.10 11.90 1.49
CA PHE A 37 7.78 11.09 2.50
C PHE A 37 9.28 11.38 2.46
N PHE A 38 9.91 11.35 3.63
CA PHE A 38 11.37 11.40 3.76
C PHE A 38 11.80 10.60 4.98
N SER A 39 13.01 10.03 4.94
CA SER A 39 13.57 9.34 6.10
C SER A 39 14.03 10.35 7.16
N THR A 40 13.72 10.06 8.42
CA THR A 40 14.18 10.88 9.55
C THR A 40 15.68 10.75 9.79
N SER A 41 16.30 9.63 9.40
CA SER A 41 17.74 9.41 9.54
C SER A 41 18.54 9.96 8.36
N ASP A 42 17.91 10.13 7.21
CA ASP A 42 18.51 10.66 5.99
C ASP A 42 17.45 11.38 5.15
N LYS A 43 17.44 12.71 5.22
CA LYS A 43 16.45 13.53 4.49
C LYS A 43 16.65 13.50 2.97
N THR A 44 17.79 13.04 2.48
CA THR A 44 18.01 12.90 1.03
C THR A 44 17.27 11.68 0.48
N ASN A 45 17.01 10.68 1.33
CA ASN A 45 16.08 9.60 1.04
C ASN A 45 14.63 10.11 1.20
N ALA A 46 14.15 10.78 0.16
CA ALA A 46 12.84 11.41 0.09
C ALA A 46 12.16 11.12 -1.25
N VAL A 47 10.84 11.30 -1.26
CA VAL A 47 10.01 11.26 -2.47
C VAL A 47 9.00 12.40 -2.43
N THR A 48 8.85 13.12 -3.54
CA THR A 48 7.84 14.20 -3.68
C THR A 48 6.45 13.62 -3.96
N PHE A 49 5.40 14.43 -3.78
CA PHE A 49 4.05 14.01 -4.16
C PHE A 49 3.95 13.62 -5.63
N LYS A 50 4.63 14.35 -6.53
CA LYS A 50 4.67 14.00 -7.95
C LYS A 50 5.35 12.67 -8.21
N GLN A 51 6.47 12.41 -7.53
CA GLN A 51 7.16 11.14 -7.64
C GLN A 51 6.32 9.98 -7.08
N VAL A 52 5.59 10.16 -5.97
CA VAL A 52 4.65 9.13 -5.49
C VAL A 52 3.62 8.79 -6.56
N TYR A 53 3.04 9.80 -7.22
CA TYR A 53 2.10 9.61 -8.32
C TYR A 53 2.75 8.83 -9.48
N ASP A 54 3.87 9.31 -10.00
CA ASP A 54 4.54 8.72 -11.16
C ASP A 54 5.03 7.29 -10.86
N TYR A 55 5.69 7.09 -9.72
CA TYR A 55 6.26 5.80 -9.32
C TYR A 55 5.17 4.74 -9.10
N SER A 56 4.02 5.13 -8.55
CA SER A 56 2.88 4.23 -8.39
C SER A 56 2.31 3.80 -9.74
N LEU A 57 2.13 4.73 -10.68
CA LEU A 57 1.62 4.41 -12.01
C LEU A 57 2.63 3.63 -12.87
N ASN A 58 3.93 3.88 -12.68
CA ASN A 58 4.99 3.10 -13.31
C ASN A 58 4.98 1.66 -12.83
N LEU A 59 4.85 1.45 -11.51
CA LEU A 59 4.69 0.11 -10.97
C LEU A 59 3.42 -0.56 -11.52
N ALA A 60 2.28 0.14 -11.52
CA ALA A 60 1.02 -0.41 -12.03
C ALA A 60 1.12 -0.84 -13.50
N SER A 61 1.74 0.01 -14.33
CA SER A 61 1.96 -0.28 -15.76
C SER A 61 2.85 -1.51 -15.94
N TRP A 62 3.97 -1.55 -15.22
CA TRP A 62 4.88 -2.69 -15.26
C TRP A 62 4.18 -3.99 -14.82
N LEU A 63 3.34 -3.95 -13.78
CA LEU A 63 2.58 -5.12 -13.32
C LEU A 63 1.66 -5.64 -14.42
N MET A 64 0.90 -4.76 -15.07
CA MET A 64 -0.02 -5.15 -16.15
C MET A 64 0.73 -5.69 -17.39
N GLU A 65 1.87 -5.10 -17.75
CA GLU A 65 2.72 -5.58 -18.86
C GLU A 65 3.39 -6.93 -18.57
N ASN A 66 3.52 -7.30 -17.28
CA ASN A 66 4.10 -8.56 -16.84
C ASN A 66 3.02 -9.58 -16.43
N ASP A 67 1.84 -9.50 -17.07
CA ASP A 67 0.73 -10.45 -16.99
C ASP A 67 0.08 -10.60 -15.60
N PHE A 68 0.34 -9.68 -14.66
CA PHE A 68 -0.41 -9.64 -13.40
C PHE A 68 -1.82 -9.09 -13.66
N LYS A 69 -2.81 -9.78 -13.11
CA LYS A 69 -4.23 -9.50 -13.35
C LYS A 69 -4.92 -9.02 -12.09
N LYS A 70 -6.03 -8.31 -12.28
CA LYS A 70 -6.94 -7.94 -11.21
C LYS A 70 -7.28 -9.18 -10.36
N GLY A 71 -7.18 -9.05 -9.04
CA GLY A 71 -7.38 -10.14 -8.08
C GLY A 71 -6.13 -10.97 -7.78
N ASP A 72 -5.02 -10.79 -8.49
CA ASP A 72 -3.76 -11.41 -8.11
C ASP A 72 -3.24 -10.82 -6.79
N VAL A 73 -2.65 -11.68 -5.97
CA VAL A 73 -2.15 -11.28 -4.65
C VAL A 73 -0.65 -10.96 -4.73
N VAL A 74 -0.29 -9.79 -4.18
CA VAL A 74 1.09 -9.38 -3.94
C VAL A 74 1.40 -9.37 -2.44
N LEU A 75 2.40 -10.15 -2.04
CA LEU A 75 2.93 -10.08 -0.68
C LEU A 75 3.95 -8.94 -0.57
N ILE A 76 3.76 -8.02 0.37
CA ILE A 76 4.66 -6.89 0.61
C ILE A 76 5.32 -7.06 1.99
N SER A 77 6.63 -7.26 2.01
CA SER A 77 7.45 -7.35 3.22
C SER A 77 8.56 -6.30 3.17
N LEU A 78 8.20 -5.08 3.58
CA LEU A 78 9.10 -3.93 3.60
C LEU A 78 9.06 -3.24 4.96
N ARG A 79 10.21 -2.74 5.43
CA ARG A 79 10.26 -1.76 6.52
C ARG A 79 9.61 -0.44 6.10
N ASN A 80 9.29 0.40 7.09
CA ASN A 80 8.78 1.74 6.85
C ASN A 80 9.75 2.53 5.97
N SER A 81 9.32 2.81 4.76
CA SER A 81 9.99 3.63 3.77
C SER A 81 8.95 4.09 2.76
N TRP A 82 9.30 5.05 1.91
CA TRP A 82 8.41 5.52 0.86
C TRP A 82 8.09 4.45 -0.19
N HIS A 83 8.92 3.42 -0.32
CA HIS A 83 8.68 2.29 -1.23
C HIS A 83 7.38 1.55 -0.87
N PHE A 84 7.03 1.46 0.42
CA PHE A 84 5.85 0.75 0.88
C PHE A 84 4.54 1.37 0.34
N PRO A 85 4.23 2.67 0.56
CA PRO A 85 3.02 3.28 0.02
C PRO A 85 3.03 3.30 -1.51
N VAL A 86 4.18 3.49 -2.18
CA VAL A 86 4.27 3.40 -3.65
C VAL A 86 3.93 1.99 -4.14
N ALA A 87 4.46 0.95 -3.47
CA ALA A 87 4.17 -0.45 -3.80
C ALA A 87 2.68 -0.76 -3.67
N CYS A 88 2.06 -0.27 -2.61
CA CYS A 88 0.63 -0.42 -2.38
C CYS A 88 -0.22 0.30 -3.43
N LEU A 89 0.07 1.59 -3.70
CA LEU A 89 -0.66 2.39 -4.67
C LEU A 89 -0.53 1.82 -6.09
N GLY A 90 0.66 1.36 -6.48
CA GLY A 90 0.87 0.71 -7.76
C GLY A 90 0.14 -0.63 -7.89
N ALA A 91 0.20 -1.47 -6.86
CA ALA A 91 -0.56 -2.73 -6.83
C ALA A 91 -2.07 -2.50 -6.94
N TRP A 92 -2.63 -1.59 -6.14
CA TRP A 92 -4.07 -1.30 -6.17
C TRP A 92 -4.52 -0.67 -7.50
N SER A 93 -3.68 0.17 -8.11
CA SER A 93 -3.97 0.77 -9.41
C SER A 93 -3.98 -0.28 -10.54
N ALA A 94 -3.23 -1.37 -10.38
CA ALA A 94 -3.29 -2.54 -11.26
C ALA A 94 -4.38 -3.57 -10.84
N GLY A 95 -5.17 -3.28 -9.80
CA GLY A 95 -6.21 -4.17 -9.27
C GLY A 95 -5.71 -5.38 -8.50
N LEU A 96 -4.44 -5.38 -8.06
CA LEU A 96 -3.88 -6.43 -7.22
C LEU A 96 -4.27 -6.24 -5.76
N ILE A 97 -4.31 -7.36 -5.05
CA ILE A 97 -4.62 -7.44 -3.62
C ILE A 97 -3.32 -7.42 -2.82
N VAL A 98 -3.20 -6.50 -1.87
CA VAL A 98 -2.00 -6.38 -1.03
C VAL A 98 -2.11 -7.29 0.19
N SER A 99 -1.16 -8.21 0.35
CA SER A 99 -0.97 -9.05 1.53
C SER A 99 0.28 -8.58 2.29
N PRO A 100 0.15 -7.66 3.26
CA PRO A 100 1.31 -7.15 3.98
C PRO A 100 1.84 -8.21 4.94
N ALA A 101 3.16 -8.34 5.01
CA ALA A 101 3.84 -9.31 5.87
C ALA A 101 4.84 -8.60 6.78
N SER A 102 4.96 -9.09 8.01
CA SER A 102 5.93 -8.56 8.96
C SER A 102 7.35 -8.87 8.50
N THR A 103 8.21 -7.87 8.54
CA THR A 103 9.63 -8.05 8.25
C THR A 103 10.34 -8.94 9.29
N LEU A 104 9.71 -9.12 10.46
CA LEU A 104 10.19 -9.97 11.55
C LEU A 104 9.76 -11.44 11.42
N PHE A 105 8.88 -11.77 10.47
CA PHE A 105 8.45 -13.16 10.27
C PHE A 105 9.63 -14.08 9.95
N THR A 106 9.54 -15.28 10.49
CA THR A 106 10.40 -16.41 10.17
C THR A 106 10.12 -16.91 8.74
N GLU A 107 11.01 -17.77 8.23
CA GLU A 107 10.80 -18.42 6.93
C GLU A 107 9.50 -19.23 6.91
N TYR A 108 9.14 -19.85 8.04
CA TYR A 108 7.91 -20.63 8.18
C TYR A 108 6.66 -19.76 8.05
N GLU A 109 6.60 -18.64 8.77
CA GLU A 109 5.45 -17.72 8.74
C GLU A 109 5.29 -17.07 7.36
N LEU A 110 6.41 -16.68 6.73
CA LEU A 110 6.40 -16.14 5.37
C LEU A 110 5.89 -17.18 4.37
N ARG A 111 6.38 -18.42 4.44
CA ARG A 111 5.94 -19.50 3.56
C ARG A 111 4.46 -19.77 3.73
N TYR A 112 3.98 -19.87 4.98
CA TYR A 112 2.57 -20.06 5.28
C TYR A 112 1.71 -18.96 4.64
N GLN A 113 2.06 -17.68 4.84
CA GLN A 113 1.29 -16.57 4.25
C GLN A 113 1.36 -16.57 2.72
N LEU A 114 2.50 -16.88 2.11
CA LEU A 114 2.65 -16.99 0.65
C LEU A 114 1.73 -18.06 0.07
N GLU A 115 1.70 -19.24 0.68
CA GLU A 115 0.89 -20.38 0.26
C GLU A 115 -0.61 -20.12 0.48
N ASP A 116 -1.00 -19.68 1.68
CA ASP A 116 -2.40 -19.44 2.05
C ASP A 116 -3.01 -18.28 1.25
N SER A 117 -2.25 -17.20 1.03
CA SER A 117 -2.71 -16.07 0.22
C SER A 117 -2.61 -16.27 -1.28
N THR A 118 -2.01 -17.39 -1.73
CA THR A 118 -1.75 -17.67 -3.16
C THR A 118 -0.99 -16.55 -3.89
N ALA A 119 -0.08 -15.87 -3.16
CA ALA A 119 0.65 -14.73 -3.70
C ALA A 119 1.46 -15.11 -4.94
N LYS A 120 1.27 -14.35 -6.03
CA LYS A 120 2.01 -14.50 -7.29
C LYS A 120 3.22 -13.58 -7.40
N LEU A 121 3.22 -12.53 -6.59
CA LEU A 121 4.25 -11.51 -6.54
C LEU A 121 4.70 -11.27 -5.10
N ILE A 122 5.99 -11.01 -4.94
CA ILE A 122 6.59 -10.59 -3.69
C ILE A 122 7.32 -9.27 -3.92
N ILE A 123 7.08 -8.29 -3.05
CA ILE A 123 7.88 -7.07 -2.95
C ILE A 123 8.59 -7.09 -1.60
N THR A 124 9.92 -7.16 -1.63
CA THR A 124 10.77 -7.25 -0.43
C THR A 124 11.95 -6.27 -0.52
N GLU A 125 12.76 -6.20 0.53
CA GLU A 125 14.01 -5.42 0.56
C GLU A 125 15.25 -6.31 0.69
N GLU A 126 16.41 -5.74 0.36
CA GLU A 126 17.71 -6.42 0.32
C GLU A 126 17.98 -7.29 1.56
N LEU A 127 17.81 -6.72 2.76
CA LEU A 127 18.08 -7.40 4.03
C LEU A 127 17.21 -8.64 4.26
N LEU A 128 16.05 -8.70 3.62
CA LEU A 128 15.08 -9.79 3.76
C LEU A 128 15.13 -10.77 2.57
N LEU A 129 15.83 -10.43 1.49
CA LEU A 129 15.79 -11.16 0.23
C LEU A 129 16.20 -12.63 0.38
N SER A 130 17.27 -12.91 1.14
CA SER A 130 17.74 -14.28 1.35
C SER A 130 16.72 -15.15 2.09
N LYS A 131 16.12 -14.61 3.16
CA LYS A 131 15.05 -15.24 3.93
C LYS A 131 13.80 -15.46 3.05
N MET A 132 13.44 -14.45 2.27
CA MET A 132 12.28 -14.51 1.38
C MET A 132 12.45 -15.54 0.26
N LYS A 133 13.64 -15.64 -0.35
CA LYS A 133 13.95 -16.68 -1.36
C LYS A 133 13.79 -18.10 -0.80
N LYS A 134 14.18 -18.34 0.45
CA LYS A 134 13.99 -19.64 1.13
C LYS A 134 12.53 -19.91 1.50
N ALA A 135 11.76 -18.87 1.83
CA ALA A 135 10.35 -18.98 2.13
C ALA A 135 9.49 -19.21 0.87
N ASN A 136 9.91 -18.67 -0.28
CA ASN A 136 9.19 -18.71 -1.56
C ASN A 136 9.17 -20.10 -2.22
N GLY A 137 8.34 -20.99 -1.67
CA GLY A 137 8.03 -22.29 -2.26
C GLY A 137 7.00 -22.24 -3.40
N THR A 138 6.29 -21.12 -3.56
CA THR A 138 5.21 -20.96 -4.55
C THR A 138 5.72 -20.58 -5.94
N GLY A 139 7.00 -20.19 -6.07
CA GLY A 139 7.55 -19.67 -7.32
C GLY A 139 7.07 -18.26 -7.67
N ALA A 140 6.57 -17.51 -6.68
CA ALA A 140 6.15 -16.13 -6.86
C ALA A 140 7.31 -15.28 -7.39
N ARG A 141 7.02 -14.38 -8.34
CA ARG A 141 8.03 -13.45 -8.86
C ARG A 141 8.46 -12.49 -7.76
N ILE A 142 9.74 -12.12 -7.71
CA ILE A 142 10.29 -11.26 -6.64
C ILE A 142 10.73 -9.93 -7.23
N ILE A 143 10.21 -8.84 -6.69
CA ILE A 143 10.74 -7.48 -6.83
C ILE A 143 11.46 -7.13 -5.52
N CYS A 144 12.67 -6.60 -5.62
CA CYS A 144 13.48 -6.21 -4.46
C CYS A 144 13.81 -4.71 -4.49
N VAL A 145 13.62 -4.05 -3.35
CA VAL A 145 14.21 -2.74 -3.07
C VAL A 145 15.67 -2.97 -2.70
N SER A 146 16.57 -2.72 -3.66
CA SER A 146 18.00 -2.91 -3.51
C SER A 146 18.77 -1.98 -4.46
N GLU A 147 19.99 -1.63 -4.07
CA GLU A 147 20.97 -0.99 -4.96
C GLU A 147 21.77 -2.01 -5.77
N GLN A 148 21.65 -3.31 -5.44
CA GLN A 148 22.38 -4.39 -6.06
C GLN A 148 21.46 -5.19 -7.00
N LYS A 149 22.03 -5.61 -8.13
CA LYS A 149 21.33 -6.52 -9.05
C LYS A 149 21.43 -7.94 -8.54
N HIS A 150 20.29 -8.63 -8.54
CA HIS A 150 20.19 -10.03 -8.17
C HIS A 150 19.64 -10.86 -9.33
N ALA A 151 20.20 -12.04 -9.56
CA ALA A 151 19.67 -12.95 -10.57
C ALA A 151 18.22 -13.37 -10.21
N ASN A 152 17.34 -13.37 -11.23
CA ASN A 152 15.92 -13.73 -11.13
C ASN A 152 15.13 -12.90 -10.11
N VAL A 153 15.51 -11.64 -9.92
CA VAL A 153 14.84 -10.68 -9.05
C VAL A 153 14.78 -9.36 -9.80
N ASP A 154 13.59 -8.78 -9.90
CA ASP A 154 13.40 -7.46 -10.50
C ASP A 154 13.76 -6.36 -9.50
N ASP A 155 14.29 -5.25 -10.01
CA ASP A 155 14.71 -4.09 -9.22
C ASP A 155 13.55 -3.09 -9.08
N PHE A 156 13.08 -2.88 -7.85
CA PHE A 156 11.97 -1.98 -7.55
C PHE A 156 12.25 -0.54 -8.02
N VAL A 157 13.45 -0.02 -7.72
CA VAL A 157 13.81 1.36 -8.00
C VAL A 157 13.90 1.56 -9.51
N ALA A 158 14.50 0.60 -10.23
CA ALA A 158 14.55 0.64 -11.68
C ALA A 158 13.15 0.62 -12.32
N ILE A 159 12.24 -0.22 -11.81
CA ILE A 159 10.84 -0.26 -12.27
C ILE A 159 10.21 1.11 -12.07
N VAL A 160 10.20 1.64 -10.85
CA VAL A 160 9.41 2.85 -10.58
C VAL A 160 10.01 4.14 -11.15
N THR A 161 11.33 4.21 -11.35
CA THR A 161 12.00 5.44 -11.82
C THR A 161 12.25 5.51 -13.32
N ARG A 162 12.43 4.37 -13.99
CA ARG A 162 12.84 4.32 -15.41
C ARG A 162 11.77 3.79 -16.33
N HIS A 163 10.83 3.01 -15.81
CA HIS A 163 9.69 2.56 -16.60
C HIS A 163 8.83 3.78 -16.95
N ARG A 164 8.48 3.93 -18.22
CA ARG A 164 7.55 4.97 -18.65
C ARG A 164 6.18 4.32 -18.80
N PRO A 165 5.15 4.87 -18.16
CA PRO A 165 3.85 4.25 -18.18
C PRO A 165 3.31 4.36 -19.61
N VAL A 166 2.97 3.23 -20.22
CA VAL A 166 2.07 3.23 -21.36
C VAL A 166 0.70 3.72 -20.85
N PRO A 167 -0.07 4.51 -21.60
CA PRO A 167 -1.43 4.88 -21.19
C PRO A 167 -2.29 3.61 -21.05
N VAL A 168 -2.31 3.02 -19.87
CA VAL A 168 -3.16 1.89 -19.53
C VAL A 168 -4.49 2.44 -19.03
N MET A 169 -5.58 1.91 -19.58
CA MET A 169 -6.91 2.25 -19.11
C MET A 169 -7.00 1.89 -17.62
N PRO A 170 -7.57 2.75 -16.76
CA PRO A 170 -7.72 2.43 -15.35
C PRO A 170 -8.45 1.10 -15.17
N VAL A 171 -7.91 0.23 -14.31
CA VAL A 171 -8.58 -1.04 -13.98
C VAL A 171 -9.89 -0.72 -13.27
N TYR A 172 -11.00 -1.27 -13.75
CA TYR A 172 -12.29 -1.12 -13.08
C TYR A 172 -12.28 -1.86 -11.73
N ILE A 173 -12.63 -1.14 -10.67
CA ILE A 173 -12.72 -1.65 -9.30
C ILE A 173 -14.16 -1.49 -8.79
N ASP A 174 -14.79 -2.62 -8.50
CA ASP A 174 -16.03 -2.70 -7.74
C ASP A 174 -15.70 -2.53 -6.24
N LEU A 175 -16.18 -1.44 -5.66
CA LEU A 175 -15.90 -1.13 -4.26
C LEU A 175 -16.50 -2.15 -3.29
N ALA A 176 -17.62 -2.79 -3.63
CA ALA A 176 -18.27 -3.74 -2.73
C ALA A 176 -17.56 -5.09 -2.73
N GLU A 177 -17.08 -5.53 -3.89
CA GLU A 177 -16.65 -6.92 -4.09
C GLU A 177 -15.12 -7.09 -4.21
N ASP A 178 -14.41 -6.12 -4.80
CA ASP A 178 -12.98 -6.28 -5.05
C ASP A 178 -12.14 -6.07 -3.79
N LEU A 179 -11.27 -7.03 -3.53
CA LEU A 179 -10.34 -7.01 -2.40
C LEU A 179 -9.20 -6.01 -2.64
N MET A 180 -8.91 -5.23 -1.60
CA MET A 180 -7.78 -4.32 -1.52
C MET A 180 -6.65 -4.92 -0.67
N PHE A 181 -7.03 -5.64 0.40
CA PHE A 181 -6.10 -6.24 1.35
C PHE A 181 -6.47 -7.65 1.78
N LEU A 182 -5.42 -8.42 2.06
CA LEU A 182 -5.44 -9.65 2.86
C LEU A 182 -4.53 -9.46 4.07
N ALA A 183 -5.05 -8.86 5.14
CA ALA A 183 -4.28 -8.61 6.36
C ALA A 183 -4.30 -9.85 7.27
N TYR A 184 -3.15 -10.44 7.57
CA TYR A 184 -3.07 -11.62 8.42
C TYR A 184 -3.17 -11.26 9.90
N SER A 185 -4.04 -11.96 10.61
CA SER A 185 -4.18 -11.85 12.07
C SER A 185 -3.86 -13.18 12.72
N SER A 186 -3.17 -13.15 13.86
CA SER A 186 -2.74 -14.34 14.59
C SER A 186 -3.90 -15.19 15.14
N GLY A 187 -5.12 -14.62 15.24
CA GLY A 187 -6.27 -15.28 15.85
C GLY A 187 -6.00 -15.69 17.32
N THR A 188 -7.04 -16.08 18.04
CA THR A 188 -6.88 -16.50 19.45
C THR A 188 -6.73 -18.02 19.62
N THR A 189 -6.96 -18.82 18.57
CA THR A 189 -7.10 -20.29 18.69
C THR A 189 -6.71 -21.09 17.43
N GLY A 190 -5.91 -20.55 16.50
CA GLY A 190 -5.52 -21.31 15.30
C GLY A 190 -4.46 -20.65 14.44
N ALA A 191 -4.20 -21.22 13.26
CA ALA A 191 -3.29 -20.65 12.27
C ALA A 191 -3.74 -19.24 11.86
N PRO A 192 -2.81 -18.33 11.51
CA PRO A 192 -3.14 -16.98 11.10
C PRO A 192 -4.11 -16.96 9.91
N LYS A 193 -5.07 -16.03 9.91
CA LYS A 193 -6.10 -15.95 8.85
C LYS A 193 -5.99 -14.64 8.10
N GLY A 194 -6.04 -14.71 6.77
CA GLY A 194 -6.15 -13.54 5.90
C GLY A 194 -7.51 -12.85 6.03
N VAL A 195 -7.53 -11.66 6.60
CA VAL A 195 -8.73 -10.82 6.69
C VAL A 195 -8.93 -10.13 5.35
N MET A 196 -10.01 -10.50 4.66
CA MET A 196 -10.43 -9.92 3.39
C MET A 196 -11.03 -8.53 3.63
N LEU A 197 -10.39 -7.50 3.09
CA LEU A 197 -10.90 -6.13 3.10
C LEU A 197 -11.07 -5.65 1.66
N THR A 198 -12.30 -5.28 1.31
CA THR A 198 -12.62 -4.70 0.00
C THR A 198 -12.19 -3.24 -0.06
N HIS A 199 -12.10 -2.71 -1.28
CA HIS A 199 -11.88 -1.28 -1.49
C HIS A 199 -12.93 -0.41 -0.78
N GLY A 200 -14.19 -0.84 -0.76
CA GLY A 200 -15.31 -0.14 -0.14
C GLY A 200 -15.23 -0.15 1.38
N ASN A 201 -15.04 -1.32 2.00
CA ASN A 201 -14.86 -1.42 3.45
C ASN A 201 -13.74 -0.50 3.93
N PHE A 202 -12.63 -0.49 3.18
CA PHE A 202 -11.51 0.39 3.48
C PHE A 202 -11.84 1.86 3.33
N ALA A 203 -12.42 2.26 2.19
CA ALA A 203 -12.78 3.65 1.91
C ALA A 203 -13.82 4.20 2.90
N TYR A 204 -14.77 3.39 3.36
CA TYR A 204 -15.70 3.76 4.43
C TYR A 204 -14.98 4.04 5.74
N SER A 205 -14.07 3.16 6.16
CA SER A 205 -13.27 3.34 7.37
C SER A 205 -12.44 4.63 7.32
N PHE A 206 -11.73 4.85 6.21
CA PHE A 206 -10.89 6.03 6.00
C PHE A 206 -11.70 7.34 6.06
N ARG A 207 -12.85 7.41 5.39
CA ARG A 207 -13.73 8.59 5.43
C ARG A 207 -14.31 8.82 6.83
N GLY A 208 -14.67 7.75 7.54
CA GLY A 208 -15.11 7.84 8.93
C GLY A 208 -14.04 8.43 9.84
N HIS A 209 -12.78 8.04 9.64
CA HIS A 209 -11.63 8.54 10.39
C HIS A 209 -11.37 10.04 10.13
N ILE A 210 -11.37 10.48 8.86
CA ILE A 210 -11.23 11.90 8.51
C ILE A 210 -12.36 12.72 9.12
N ARG A 211 -13.61 12.26 9.01
CA ARG A 211 -14.77 12.96 9.57
C ARG A 211 -14.65 13.11 11.09
N LYS A 212 -14.26 12.05 11.80
CA LYS A 212 -14.05 12.08 13.24
C LYS A 212 -13.01 13.14 13.63
N TYR A 213 -11.89 13.21 12.89
CA TYR A 213 -10.91 14.27 13.15
C TYR A 213 -11.44 15.66 12.81
N ALA A 214 -12.11 15.83 11.68
CA ALA A 214 -12.73 17.12 11.35
C ALA A 214 -13.68 17.62 12.45
N GLU A 215 -14.47 16.73 13.06
CA GLU A 215 -15.35 17.08 14.20
C GLU A 215 -14.55 17.49 15.44
N ILE A 216 -13.42 16.83 15.74
CA ILE A 216 -12.52 17.19 16.86
C ILE A 216 -11.91 18.58 16.63
N TYR A 217 -11.41 18.86 15.43
CA TYR A 217 -10.81 20.15 15.09
C TYR A 217 -11.87 21.27 15.07
N SER A 218 -13.07 20.98 14.56
CA SER A 218 -14.20 21.92 14.58
C SER A 218 -14.60 22.29 16.01
N ALA A 219 -14.57 21.33 16.94
CA ALA A 219 -14.79 21.59 18.36
C ALA A 219 -13.71 22.48 19.00
N GLN A 220 -12.55 22.60 18.36
CA GLN A 220 -11.45 23.49 18.76
C GLN A 220 -11.48 24.83 18.00
N GLY A 221 -12.52 25.09 17.21
CA GLY A 221 -12.65 26.33 16.42
C GLY A 221 -11.88 26.32 15.09
N VAL A 222 -11.39 25.16 14.64
CA VAL A 222 -10.71 24.99 13.35
C VAL A 222 -11.67 24.36 12.35
N ASP A 223 -11.95 25.04 11.24
CA ASP A 223 -12.86 24.50 10.23
C ASP A 223 -12.25 23.29 9.51
N GLY A 224 -12.92 22.15 9.63
CA GLY A 224 -12.50 20.89 9.01
C GLY A 224 -11.25 20.25 9.65
N TYR A 225 -10.71 19.24 8.96
CA TYR A 225 -9.48 18.58 9.38
C TYR A 225 -8.27 19.32 8.81
N VAL A 226 -7.38 19.79 9.69
CA VAL A 226 -6.08 20.35 9.31
C VAL A 226 -5.00 19.34 9.69
N PRO A 227 -4.45 18.57 8.73
CA PRO A 227 -3.35 17.66 9.02
C PRO A 227 -2.12 18.46 9.50
N PRO A 228 -1.33 17.92 10.42
CA PRO A 228 -0.09 18.56 10.84
C PRO A 228 0.86 18.69 9.64
N LEU A 229 1.72 19.72 9.67
CA LEU A 229 2.70 19.97 8.61
C LEU A 229 3.59 18.75 8.34
N HIS A 230 3.97 18.03 9.41
CA HIS A 230 4.69 16.76 9.35
C HIS A 230 4.06 15.75 10.30
N SER A 231 3.96 14.50 9.87
CA SER A 231 3.56 13.36 10.70
C SER A 231 4.68 12.34 10.78
N ILE A 232 4.93 11.78 11.97
CA ILE A 232 5.91 10.70 12.15
C ILE A 232 5.19 9.36 12.01
N ALA A 233 5.54 8.63 10.96
CA ALA A 233 5.03 7.29 10.67
C ALA A 233 5.92 6.20 11.31
N PHE A 234 5.81 6.02 12.62
CA PHE A 234 6.64 5.07 13.37
C PHE A 234 6.02 3.67 13.51
N LEU A 235 4.69 3.54 13.35
CA LEU A 235 4.02 2.24 13.41
C LEU A 235 4.32 1.46 12.12
N PRO A 236 4.51 0.13 12.18
CA PRO A 236 4.87 -0.64 11.00
C PRO A 236 3.79 -0.58 9.90
N PHE A 237 4.18 -0.23 8.68
CA PHE A 237 3.26 -0.13 7.54
C PHE A 237 2.67 -1.47 7.10
N TYR A 238 3.30 -2.60 7.42
CA TYR A 238 2.67 -3.90 7.21
C TYR A 238 1.51 -4.18 8.18
N HIS A 239 1.36 -3.40 9.24
CA HIS A 239 0.25 -3.50 10.18
C HIS A 239 -0.85 -2.50 9.81
N ALA A 240 -2.12 -2.91 9.89
CA ALA A 240 -3.25 -2.04 9.56
C ALA A 240 -3.20 -0.67 10.28
N MET A 241 -2.80 -0.66 11.55
CA MET A 241 -2.66 0.60 12.30
C MET A 241 -1.53 1.52 11.82
N GLY A 242 -0.53 1.01 11.10
CA GLY A 242 0.61 1.81 10.65
C GLY A 242 0.40 2.41 9.26
N LEU A 243 -0.18 1.65 8.33
CA LEU A 243 -0.41 2.13 6.97
C LEU A 243 -1.52 3.18 6.87
N PHE A 244 -2.46 3.17 7.82
CA PHE A 244 -3.71 3.92 7.73
C PHE A 244 -3.81 5.09 8.72
N LYS A 245 -2.68 5.54 9.26
CA LYS A 245 -2.62 6.61 10.26
C LYS A 245 -2.14 7.93 9.67
#